data_AF-A0A7W0KZD4-F1
#
_entry.id   AF-A0A7W0KZD4-F1
#
_cell.length_a   1.000
_cell.length_b   1.000
_cell.length_c   1.000
_cell.angle_alpha   90.00
_cell.angle_beta   90.00
_cell.angle_gamma   90.00
#
_symmetry.space_group_name_H-M   'P 1'
#
loop_
_entity.id
_entity.type
_entity.pdbx_description
1 polymer ?
#
loop_
_entity_poly.entity_id
_entity_poly.type
_entity_poly.pdbx_seq_one_letter_code
_entity_poly.pdbx_strand_id
1 'polypeptide(L)'
;MTADPDYEARVLRLPVERSITAVRKAAATVARPLVPYATWSVDDWGRDPRLVDVIGLMSRARWNVSLGGVDHLPRRRSGLIVVNARRFALAPIFTALALTAELDRPVRFVGRPDVAPFGAGLRRLGGLLDRPDELLGALRAGELVVMGARPEHHPRRVGTVDH
;
A
#
# COMPACT_ATOMS: atom_id res chain seq x y z
N MET A 1 9.90 -47.90 16.05
CA MET A 1 9.24 -46.61 15.78
C MET A 1 9.75 -45.64 16.83
N THR A 2 10.88 -45.01 16.52
CA THR A 2 11.80 -44.37 17.47
C THR A 2 11.58 -42.86 17.37
N ALA A 3 11.22 -42.23 18.48
CA ALA A 3 11.05 -40.78 18.57
C ALA A 3 12.43 -40.11 18.60
N ASP A 4 12.60 -39.09 17.76
CA ASP A 4 13.79 -38.25 17.64
C ASP A 4 13.92 -37.35 18.90
N PRO A 5 15.03 -37.43 19.68
CA PRO A 5 15.19 -36.72 20.93
C PRO A 5 15.64 -35.25 20.80
N ASP A 6 15.88 -34.72 19.60
CA ASP A 6 16.51 -33.40 19.40
C ASP A 6 15.55 -32.24 18.99
N TYR A 7 14.34 -32.17 19.57
CA TYR A 7 13.49 -30.99 19.41
C TYR A 7 13.73 -29.95 20.53
N GLU A 8 14.83 -29.20 20.44
CA GLU A 8 15.05 -28.03 21.30
C GLU A 8 14.08 -26.89 20.95
N ALA A 9 13.16 -26.58 21.86
CA ALA A 9 12.31 -25.40 21.78
C ALA A 9 13.14 -24.12 22.01
N ARG A 10 13.63 -23.51 20.94
CA ARG A 10 14.41 -22.26 21.00
C ARG A 10 13.51 -21.06 21.27
N VAL A 11 13.41 -20.65 22.53
CA VAL A 11 12.67 -19.45 22.96
C VAL A 11 13.40 -18.18 22.49
N LEU A 12 12.89 -17.55 21.42
CA LEU A 12 13.36 -16.26 20.93
C LEU A 12 12.76 -15.13 21.78
N ARG A 13 13.55 -14.55 22.69
CA ARG A 13 13.22 -13.27 23.36
C ARG A 13 13.59 -12.11 22.44
N LEU A 14 12.59 -11.43 21.88
CA LEU A 14 12.81 -10.21 21.09
C LEU A 14 12.98 -8.99 22.02
N PRO A 15 13.94 -8.08 21.75
CA PRO A 15 14.19 -6.91 22.58
C PRO A 15 13.06 -5.89 22.41
N VAL A 16 12.30 -5.66 23.49
CA VAL A 16 11.13 -4.75 23.53
C VAL A 16 11.52 -3.26 23.63
N GLU A 17 12.80 -2.94 23.87
CA GLU A 17 13.22 -1.57 24.18
C GLU A 17 13.30 -0.59 22.99
N ARG A 18 13.31 -1.06 21.73
CA ARG A 18 13.37 -0.14 20.56
C ARG A 18 12.02 0.47 20.17
N SER A 19 10.93 -0.01 20.74
CA SER A 19 9.57 0.40 20.37
C SER A 19 9.24 1.84 20.83
N ILE A 20 9.81 2.29 21.95
CA ILE A 20 9.42 3.57 22.57
C ILE A 20 9.98 4.77 21.80
N THR A 21 11.19 4.65 21.25
CA THR A 21 11.83 5.74 20.48
C THR A 21 11.18 5.94 19.11
N ALA A 22 10.73 4.85 18.46
CA ALA A 22 9.99 4.92 17.21
C ALA A 22 8.60 5.56 17.40
N VAL A 23 7.92 5.24 18.50
CA VAL A 23 6.63 5.84 18.89
C VAL A 23 6.76 7.35 19.10
N ARG A 24 7.85 7.83 19.74
CA ARG A 24 8.09 9.27 19.90
C ARG A 24 8.34 10.01 18.59
N LYS A 25 9.04 9.39 17.63
CA LYS A 25 9.25 9.98 16.31
C LYS A 25 7.96 10.02 15.48
N ALA A 26 7.13 8.97 15.57
CA ALA A 26 5.81 8.95 14.97
C ALA A 26 4.87 10.01 15.59
N ALA A 27 4.92 10.20 16.91
CA ALA A 27 4.18 11.26 17.60
C ALA A 27 4.65 12.68 17.22
N ALA A 28 5.92 12.88 16.88
CA ALA A 28 6.41 14.16 16.38
C ALA A 28 5.92 14.47 14.95
N THR A 29 5.68 13.45 14.11
CA THR A 29 5.02 13.61 12.81
C THR A 29 3.53 13.94 12.94
N VAL A 30 2.88 13.52 14.04
CA VAL A 30 1.48 13.85 14.38
C VAL A 30 1.29 15.35 14.69
N ALA A 31 2.36 16.09 15.00
CA ALA A 31 2.31 17.52 15.28
C ALA A 31 2.45 18.43 14.03
N ARG A 32 2.23 17.91 12.82
CA ARG A 32 2.02 18.79 11.66
C ARG A 32 0.64 19.44 11.84
N PRO A 33 0.55 20.78 11.99
CA PRO A 33 -0.74 21.42 12.20
C PRO A 33 -1.63 21.10 10.99
N LEU A 34 -2.79 20.50 11.27
CA LEU A 34 -3.89 20.35 10.32
C LEU A 34 -4.26 21.78 9.89
N VAL A 35 -3.80 22.19 8.71
CA VAL A 35 -4.04 23.53 8.18
C VAL A 35 -5.56 23.75 8.06
N PRO A 36 -6.10 24.88 8.56
CA PRO A 36 -7.54 25.11 8.55
C PRO A 36 -8.06 25.55 7.17
N TYR A 37 -9.03 24.79 6.66
CA TYR A 37 -10.19 25.17 5.81
C TYR A 37 -10.08 25.39 4.28
N ALA A 38 -11.16 24.91 3.63
CA ALA A 38 -11.73 25.28 2.32
C ALA A 38 -11.16 24.62 1.04
N THR A 39 -11.51 23.35 0.80
CA THR A 39 -12.04 22.82 -0.50
C THR A 39 -12.16 21.29 -0.39
N TRP A 40 -13.12 20.71 -1.09
CA TRP A 40 -13.15 19.27 -1.34
C TRP A 40 -11.91 18.90 -2.17
N SER A 41 -10.81 18.53 -1.50
CA SER A 41 -9.47 18.38 -2.10
C SER A 41 -9.33 17.02 -2.81
N VAL A 42 -10.24 16.77 -3.73
CA VAL A 42 -10.22 15.61 -4.62
C VAL A 42 -9.24 15.94 -5.73
N ASP A 43 -8.25 15.08 -5.96
CA ASP A 43 -7.33 15.27 -7.08
C ASP A 43 -8.00 15.00 -8.43
N ASP A 44 -7.30 15.31 -9.53
CA ASP A 44 -7.80 15.14 -10.90
C ASP A 44 -8.23 13.69 -11.22
N TRP A 45 -7.76 12.72 -10.44
CA TRP A 45 -8.05 11.30 -10.58
C TRP A 45 -9.18 10.82 -9.64
N GLY A 46 -9.65 11.68 -8.74
CA GLY A 46 -10.76 11.39 -7.83
C GLY A 46 -10.33 10.91 -6.44
N ARG A 47 -9.04 10.85 -6.13
CA ARG A 47 -8.52 10.46 -4.80
C ARG A 47 -8.63 11.61 -3.82
N ASP A 48 -8.94 11.26 -2.60
CA ASP A 48 -9.04 12.15 -1.46
C ASP A 48 -7.86 11.87 -0.51
N PRO A 49 -6.86 12.78 -0.45
CA PRO A 49 -5.71 12.62 0.42
C PRO A 49 -6.09 12.46 1.89
N ARG A 50 -7.14 13.16 2.36
CA ARG A 50 -7.56 13.10 3.77
C ARG A 50 -8.14 11.73 4.10
N LEU A 51 -8.95 11.19 3.20
CA LEU A 51 -9.49 9.84 3.38
C LEU A 51 -8.35 8.81 3.43
N VAL A 52 -7.35 8.96 2.57
CA VAL A 52 -6.17 8.08 2.58
C VAL A 52 -5.37 8.21 3.87
N ASP A 53 -5.17 9.42 4.40
CA ASP A 53 -4.45 9.63 5.67
C ASP A 53 -5.19 8.98 6.85
N VAL A 54 -6.51 9.15 6.92
CA VAL A 54 -7.36 8.55 7.96
C VAL A 54 -7.33 7.02 7.86
N ILE A 55 -7.53 6.45 6.67
CA ILE A 55 -7.48 5.00 6.47
C ILE A 55 -6.08 4.45 6.72
N GLY A 56 -5.03 5.17 6.33
CA GLY A 56 -3.64 4.80 6.60
C GLY A 56 -3.36 4.72 8.09
N LEU A 57 -3.83 5.69 8.87
CA LEU A 57 -3.73 5.67 10.33
C LEU A 57 -4.45 4.47 10.94
N MET A 58 -5.71 4.23 10.54
CA MET A 58 -6.50 3.10 11.01
C MET A 58 -5.88 1.75 10.62
N SER A 59 -5.31 1.67 9.42
CA SER A 59 -4.65 0.47 8.92
C SER A 59 -3.41 0.13 9.74
N ARG A 60 -2.60 1.13 10.14
CA ARG A 60 -1.42 0.90 11.00
C ARG A 60 -1.79 0.45 12.42
N ALA A 61 -2.96 0.84 12.92
CA ALA A 61 -3.46 0.34 14.21
C ALA A 61 -3.87 -1.14 14.13
N ARG A 62 -4.35 -1.58 12.96
CA ARG A 62 -4.85 -2.95 12.74
C ARG A 62 -3.81 -3.93 12.21
N TRP A 63 -2.85 -3.45 11.43
CA TRP A 63 -1.87 -4.26 10.70
C TRP A 63 -0.47 -3.64 10.78
N ASN A 64 0.53 -4.50 10.98
CA ASN A 64 1.93 -4.14 10.87
C ASN A 64 2.45 -4.53 9.47
N VAL A 65 2.90 -3.55 8.68
CA VAL A 65 3.39 -3.74 7.32
C VAL A 65 4.86 -3.32 7.25
N SER A 66 5.72 -4.22 6.75
CA SER A 66 7.12 -3.93 6.45
C SER A 66 7.33 -3.84 4.95
N LEU A 67 8.00 -2.80 4.48
CA LEU A 67 8.41 -2.63 3.10
C LEU A 67 9.92 -2.83 2.97
N GLY A 68 10.34 -3.49 1.89
CA GLY A 68 11.75 -3.65 1.54
C GLY A 68 12.02 -3.13 0.13
N GLY A 69 13.23 -2.61 -0.10
CA GLY A 69 13.66 -2.17 -1.43
C GLY A 69 12.99 -0.89 -1.93
N VAL A 70 12.45 -0.06 -1.03
CA VAL A 70 11.80 1.22 -1.38
C VAL A 70 12.76 2.20 -2.05
N ASP A 71 14.06 2.06 -1.81
CA ASP A 71 15.11 2.85 -2.46
C ASP A 71 15.22 2.59 -3.97
N HIS A 72 14.68 1.48 -4.47
CA HIS A 72 14.60 1.18 -5.90
C HIS A 72 13.41 1.86 -6.59
N LEU A 73 12.49 2.46 -5.83
CA LEU A 73 11.29 3.08 -6.39
C LEU A 73 11.56 4.51 -6.88
N PRO A 74 10.99 4.90 -8.03
CA PRO A 74 11.17 6.24 -8.56
C PRO A 74 10.46 7.27 -7.67
N ARG A 75 11.23 8.18 -7.07
CA ARG A 75 10.69 9.25 -6.22
C ARG A 75 9.89 10.32 -6.96
N ARG A 76 10.20 10.56 -8.25
CA ARG A 76 9.61 11.64 -9.05
C ARG A 76 9.11 11.22 -10.44
N ARG A 77 9.32 9.96 -10.84
CA ARG A 77 8.86 9.43 -12.14
C ARG A 77 7.68 8.49 -11.94
N SER A 78 6.94 8.23 -13.00
CA SER A 78 5.95 7.17 -13.00
C SER A 78 6.60 5.80 -12.91
N GLY A 79 5.79 4.82 -12.51
CA GLY A 79 6.21 3.44 -12.41
C GLY A 79 5.02 2.52 -12.20
N LEU A 80 5.08 1.35 -12.83
CA LEU A 80 4.14 0.27 -12.61
C LEU A 80 4.77 -0.74 -11.65
N ILE A 81 4.12 -0.94 -10.51
CA ILE A 81 4.50 -1.89 -9.48
C ILE A 81 3.55 -3.08 -9.60
N VAL A 82 4.10 -4.26 -9.87
CA VAL A 82 3.29 -5.47 -10.02
C VAL A 82 3.47 -6.34 -8.79
N VAL A 83 2.36 -6.74 -8.18
CA VAL A 83 2.34 -7.56 -6.96
C VAL A 83 1.55 -8.84 -7.16
N ASN A 84 2.02 -9.95 -6.59
CA ASN A 84 1.27 -11.20 -6.60
C ASN A 84 0.01 -11.04 -5.72
N ALA A 85 -1.17 -11.11 -6.32
CA ALA A 85 -2.44 -10.98 -5.63
C ALA A 85 -3.21 -12.31 -5.67
N ARG A 86 -3.62 -12.81 -4.50
CA ARG A 86 -4.64 -13.86 -4.44
C ARG A 86 -5.97 -13.29 -4.93
N ARG A 87 -6.80 -14.11 -5.57
CA ARG A 87 -8.17 -13.73 -5.93
C ARG A 87 -8.89 -13.27 -4.65
N PHE A 88 -9.48 -12.07 -4.69
CA PHE A 88 -10.11 -11.38 -3.55
C PHE A 88 -9.18 -10.83 -2.46
N ALA A 89 -7.85 -10.94 -2.62
CA ALA A 89 -6.93 -10.25 -1.73
C ALA A 89 -6.81 -8.77 -2.11
N LEU A 90 -6.95 -7.89 -1.13
CA LEU A 90 -6.74 -6.44 -1.28
C LEU A 90 -5.25 -6.08 -1.35
N ALA A 91 -4.40 -6.98 -1.87
CA ALA A 91 -2.95 -6.81 -1.90
C ALA A 91 -2.50 -5.54 -2.64
N PRO A 92 -3.08 -5.17 -3.82
CA PRO A 92 -2.76 -3.91 -4.47
C PRO A 92 -3.09 -2.68 -3.61
N ILE A 93 -4.21 -2.72 -2.89
CA ILE A 93 -4.67 -1.63 -2.02
C ILE A 93 -3.72 -1.47 -0.82
N PHE A 94 -3.40 -2.55 -0.12
CA PHE A 94 -2.48 -2.49 1.02
C PHE A 94 -1.09 -2.03 0.61
N THR A 95 -0.61 -2.48 -0.55
CA THR A 95 0.67 -2.04 -1.09
C THR A 95 0.65 -0.54 -1.39
N ALA A 96 -0.40 -0.04 -2.06
CA ALA A 96 -0.54 1.38 -2.38
C ALA A 96 -0.61 2.25 -1.10
N LEU A 97 -1.35 1.82 -0.08
CA LEU A 97 -1.43 2.53 1.20
C LEU A 97 -0.07 2.57 1.92
N ALA A 98 0.64 1.43 1.98
CA ALA A 98 1.94 1.36 2.62
C ALA A 98 2.99 2.21 1.87
N LEU A 99 3.02 2.13 0.55
CA LEU A 99 3.95 2.91 -0.28
C LEU A 99 3.64 4.41 -0.23
N THR A 100 2.37 4.80 -0.17
CA THR A 100 1.98 6.21 0.02
C THR A 100 2.59 6.76 1.30
N ALA A 101 2.47 6.01 2.40
CA ALA A 101 2.96 6.44 3.71
C ALA A 101 4.50 6.53 3.75
N GLU A 102 5.20 5.65 3.03
CA GLU A 102 6.67 5.61 3.02
C GLU A 102 7.29 6.61 2.04
N LEU A 103 6.69 6.80 0.86
CA LEU A 103 7.24 7.64 -0.19
C LEU A 103 6.83 9.11 -0.11
N ASP A 104 5.89 9.46 0.77
CA ASP A 104 5.27 10.79 0.87
C ASP A 104 4.74 11.28 -0.50
N ARG A 105 4.24 10.34 -1.33
CA ARG A 105 3.61 10.64 -2.62
C ARG A 105 2.39 9.77 -2.87
N PRO A 106 1.44 10.24 -3.70
CA PRO A 106 0.32 9.42 -4.15
C PRO A 106 0.76 8.12 -4.85
N VAL A 107 0.20 6.99 -4.40
CA VAL A 107 0.28 5.70 -5.08
C VAL A 107 -1.13 5.21 -5.38
N ARG A 108 -1.36 4.81 -6.64
CA ARG A 108 -2.63 4.31 -7.17
C ARG A 108 -2.65 2.79 -7.18
N PHE A 109 -3.83 2.21 -7.34
CA PHE A 109 -3.97 0.77 -7.57
C PHE A 109 -5.02 0.47 -8.64
N VAL A 110 -4.80 -0.58 -9.42
CA VAL A 110 -5.74 -1.06 -10.45
C VAL A 110 -6.71 -2.08 -9.84
N GLY A 111 -7.90 -2.19 -10.45
CA GLY A 111 -8.89 -3.22 -10.09
C GLY A 111 -10.04 -2.69 -9.24
N ARG A 112 -10.33 -1.38 -9.33
CA ARG A 112 -11.52 -0.80 -8.72
C ARG A 112 -12.80 -1.36 -9.38
N PRO A 113 -13.76 -1.92 -8.62
CA PRO A 113 -15.07 -2.29 -9.15
C PRO A 113 -15.83 -1.06 -9.64
N ASP A 114 -16.48 -1.13 -10.80
CA ASP A 114 -17.31 -0.04 -11.34
C ASP A 114 -18.77 -0.12 -10.86
N VAL A 115 -18.95 -0.42 -9.58
CA VAL A 115 -20.29 -0.58 -8.95
C VAL A 115 -20.36 0.22 -7.66
N ALA A 116 -21.40 1.03 -7.51
CA ALA A 116 -21.65 1.76 -6.27
C ALA A 116 -22.07 0.77 -5.15
N PRO A 117 -21.68 1.02 -3.88
CA PRO A 117 -20.88 2.15 -3.39
C PRO A 117 -19.36 1.93 -3.46
N PHE A 118 -18.90 0.70 -3.69
CA PHE A 118 -17.49 0.31 -3.60
C PHE A 118 -16.59 1.02 -4.61
N GLY A 119 -17.07 1.24 -5.84
CA GLY A 119 -16.34 1.99 -6.86
C GLY A 119 -16.09 3.44 -6.48
N ALA A 120 -17.09 4.13 -5.92
CA ALA A 120 -16.92 5.50 -5.47
C ALA A 120 -15.91 5.59 -4.30
N GLY A 121 -16.03 4.68 -3.33
CA GLY A 121 -15.12 4.63 -2.18
C GLY A 121 -13.68 4.31 -2.58
N LEU A 122 -13.45 3.29 -3.39
CA LEU A 122 -12.11 2.90 -3.83
C LEU A 122 -11.48 3.93 -4.76
N ARG A 123 -12.27 4.68 -5.55
CA ARG A 123 -11.77 5.81 -6.34
C ARG A 123 -11.16 6.88 -5.44
N ARG A 124 -11.85 7.20 -4.35
CA ARG A 124 -11.36 8.15 -3.32
C ARG A 124 -10.06 7.68 -2.67
N LEU A 125 -9.75 6.39 -2.70
CA LEU A 125 -8.49 5.85 -2.18
C LEU A 125 -7.36 5.82 -3.22
N GLY A 126 -7.63 6.18 -4.48
CA GLY A 126 -6.66 6.08 -5.58
C GLY A 126 -6.85 4.85 -6.47
N GLY A 127 -8.02 4.21 -6.41
CA GLY A 127 -8.37 3.11 -7.29
C GLY A 127 -8.67 3.56 -8.71
N LEU A 128 -8.03 2.91 -9.68
CA LEU A 128 -8.26 3.03 -11.11
C LEU A 128 -9.11 1.85 -11.61
N LEU A 129 -9.90 2.06 -12.67
CA LEU A 129 -10.55 0.93 -13.36
C LEU A 129 -9.49 0.03 -13.98
N ASP A 130 -9.87 -1.23 -14.18
CA ASP A 130 -9.04 -2.20 -14.88
C ASP A 130 -9.13 -1.98 -16.39
N ARG A 131 -8.53 -0.86 -16.83
CA ARG A 131 -8.57 -0.37 -18.21
C ARG A 131 -7.18 0.13 -18.64
N PRO A 132 -6.64 -0.35 -19.78
CA PRO A 132 -5.30 0.03 -20.24
C PRO A 132 -5.12 1.55 -20.43
N ASP A 133 -6.14 2.24 -20.90
CA ASP A 133 -6.13 3.69 -21.12
C ASP A 133 -6.05 4.49 -19.81
N GLU A 134 -6.76 4.06 -18.76
CA GLU A 134 -6.69 4.71 -17.44
C GLU A 134 -5.31 4.50 -16.79
N LEU A 135 -4.77 3.29 -16.91
CA LEU A 135 -3.41 2.96 -16.46
C LEU A 135 -2.36 3.81 -17.20
N LEU A 136 -2.43 3.86 -18.53
CA LEU A 136 -1.51 4.64 -19.34
C LEU A 136 -1.61 6.13 -19.06
N GLY A 137 -2.83 6.65 -18.86
CA GLY A 137 -3.06 8.03 -18.47
C GLY A 137 -2.38 8.36 -17.13
N ALA A 138 -2.52 7.50 -16.13
CA ALA A 138 -1.91 7.69 -14.82
C ALA A 138 -0.37 7.66 -14.92
N LEU A 139 0.20 6.73 -15.68
CA LEU A 139 1.64 6.65 -15.90
C LEU A 139 2.18 7.87 -16.67
N ARG A 140 1.41 8.41 -17.63
CA ARG A 140 1.78 9.65 -18.33
C ARG A 140 1.70 10.88 -17.43
N ALA A 141 0.76 10.90 -16.48
CA ALA A 141 0.67 11.93 -15.45
C ALA A 141 1.78 11.82 -14.39
N GLY A 142 2.70 10.84 -14.52
CA GLY A 142 3.82 10.67 -13.61
C GLY A 142 3.48 9.87 -12.36
N GLU A 143 2.28 9.27 -12.25
CA GLU A 143 1.82 8.54 -11.07
C GLU A 143 2.54 7.19 -10.87
N LEU A 144 2.60 6.74 -9.61
CA LEU A 144 2.96 5.36 -9.27
C LEU A 144 1.69 4.53 -9.20
N VAL A 145 1.67 3.39 -9.89
CA VAL A 145 0.49 2.53 -9.97
C VAL A 145 0.84 1.12 -9.55
N VAL A 146 0.02 0.53 -8.69
CA VAL A 146 0.12 -0.87 -8.26
C VAL A 146 -0.91 -1.72 -9.00
N MET A 147 -0.48 -2.86 -9.54
CA MET A 147 -1.33 -3.82 -10.24
C MET A 147 -1.17 -5.21 -9.64
N GLY A 148 -2.27 -5.94 -9.52
CA GLY A 148 -2.25 -7.34 -9.14
C GLY A 148 -1.91 -8.24 -10.33
N ALA A 149 -0.94 -9.12 -10.15
CA ALA A 149 -0.70 -10.28 -11.00
C ALA A 149 -1.35 -11.53 -10.39
N ARG A 150 -1.42 -12.60 -11.17
CA ARG A 150 -1.83 -13.92 -10.67
C ARG A 150 -1.00 -14.34 -9.45
N PRO A 151 -1.54 -15.21 -8.58
CA PRO A 151 -0.82 -15.67 -7.41
C PRO A 151 0.43 -16.44 -7.84
N GLU A 152 1.57 -16.04 -7.29
CA GLU A 152 2.85 -16.76 -7.39
C GLU A 152 3.49 -16.76 -5.99
N HIS A 153 3.99 -17.92 -5.58
CA HIS A 153 4.52 -18.17 -4.24
C HIS A 153 6.03 -17.96 -4.16
N HIS A 154 6.73 -17.98 -5.30
CA HIS A 154 8.17 -17.76 -5.32
C HIS A 154 8.51 -16.28 -5.11
N PRO A 155 9.31 -15.91 -4.09
CA PRO A 155 9.51 -14.51 -3.66
C PRO A 155 10.23 -13.62 -4.69
N ARG A 156 10.93 -14.24 -5.66
CA ARG A 156 11.62 -13.56 -6.77
C ARG A 156 10.87 -13.66 -8.11
N ARG A 157 9.61 -14.09 -8.11
CA ARG A 157 8.79 -14.19 -9.32
C ARG A 157 7.49 -13.45 -9.13
N VAL A 158 7.01 -12.91 -10.25
CA VAL A 158 5.69 -12.34 -10.35
C VAL A 158 4.83 -13.27 -11.20
N GLY A 159 3.56 -13.45 -10.81
CA GLY A 159 2.62 -14.21 -11.62
C GLY A 159 2.32 -13.53 -12.95
N THR A 160 1.52 -14.19 -13.78
CA THR A 160 1.10 -13.60 -15.06
C THR A 160 0.16 -12.42 -14.83
N VAL A 161 0.32 -11.40 -15.65
CA VAL A 161 -0.64 -10.29 -15.77
C VAL A 161 -1.46 -10.60 -17.00
N ASP A 162 -2.76 -10.80 -16.85
CA ASP A 162 -3.67 -10.95 -17.98
C ASP A 162 -3.91 -9.54 -18.56
N HIS A 163 -3.77 -9.38 -19.88
CA HIS A 163 -3.94 -8.11 -20.61
C HIS A 163 -4.91 -8.30 -21.77
#